data_AF-A0A356T4U0-F1
#
_entry.id   AF-A0A356T4U0-F1
#
_cell.length_a   1.000
_cell.length_b   1.000
_cell.length_c   1.000
_cell.angle_alpha   90.00
_cell.angle_beta   90.00
_cell.angle_gamma   90.00
#
_symmetry.space_group_name_H-M   'P 1'
#
loop_
_entity.id
_entity.type
_entity.pdbx_description
1 polymer ?
#
loop_
_entity_poly.entity_id
_entity_poly.type
_entity_poly.pdbx_seq_one_letter_code
_entity_poly.pdbx_strand_id
1 'polypeptide(L)'
;MDPSDEALRLTLERVGLVAGRVMRPDGDPAPGAEVVIAGSGLWPARRAQTDADGRFRFPEVPPGVYEVRAFAGEQVAEPRRGLLVEAGGRSLLTFALQDGVRLSGIVRDADTREGVEGAEITVATEALDAAPRVATSGEGGRFLVSGLPAGVVQTVSVFAEGYVPVTAVEHGPGEPLEVSLVRGAVLAGVVLDADRRPVPNATVEVLGEDEARQPISLGAGRGFRSAVFGAHEAQTTQTQAGPAPMALEVTGGPVPPIPVAPMGASGATELAFAPLPETALEHRYADAHRTDEYGRFRITGVPPGHVQVLARRPDLAPASTPRLFVAAGGERDDIELILPPAGRLVGRVLDDRGRGLDGILVEVRSDALPHPRVTFSDARGRFELDGVVGELTVTALPHGRPAARARAEVISGEETEVELALEEALHTLAGRAVDAGGFPLAGVQLTVSSLRADAPHRRTLWSGDDGTFSLPGLPAPPWRLEALQPGFAPARLDLFEPAD
;
A
#
# COMPACT_ATOMS: atom_id res chain seq x y z
N MET A 1 15.32 38.02 -28.05
CA MET A 1 15.56 37.40 -26.73
C MET A 1 15.32 35.93 -26.93
N ASP A 2 16.40 35.15 -26.94
CA ASP A 2 16.40 33.75 -27.39
C ASP A 2 16.48 32.83 -26.15
N PRO A 3 15.56 31.87 -25.95
CA PRO A 3 15.50 31.02 -24.76
C PRO A 3 16.25 29.70 -24.98
N SER A 4 17.56 29.74 -25.26
CA SER A 4 18.34 28.52 -25.47
C SER A 4 19.83 28.72 -25.17
N ASP A 5 20.21 28.56 -23.90
CA ASP A 5 21.47 27.93 -23.47
C ASP A 5 21.56 27.90 -21.94
N GLU A 6 20.67 27.16 -21.27
CA GLU A 6 20.97 26.73 -19.91
C GLU A 6 21.90 25.51 -20.03
N ALA A 7 23.22 25.76 -19.97
CA ALA A 7 24.22 24.71 -20.07
C ALA A 7 23.96 23.65 -18.98
N LEU A 8 23.58 22.43 -19.41
CA LEU A 8 23.34 21.30 -18.52
C LEU A 8 24.60 21.01 -17.70
N ARG A 9 24.53 21.23 -16.38
CA ARG A 9 25.62 20.92 -15.45
C ARG A 9 25.41 19.53 -14.86
N LEU A 10 26.26 18.60 -15.29
CA LEU A 10 26.35 17.26 -14.72
C LEU A 10 27.49 17.22 -13.68
N THR A 11 27.15 16.98 -12.42
CA THR A 11 28.13 16.83 -11.33
C THR A 11 28.28 15.35 -11.01
N LEU A 12 29.50 14.81 -11.15
CA LEU A 12 29.82 13.44 -10.76
C LEU A 12 30.45 13.43 -9.37
N GLU A 13 29.86 12.67 -8.45
CA GLU A 13 30.43 12.48 -7.12
C GLU A 13 31.49 11.37 -7.12
N ARG A 14 32.54 11.56 -6.32
CA ARG A 14 33.58 10.55 -6.16
C ARG A 14 33.04 9.41 -5.31
N VAL A 15 33.10 8.19 -5.84
CA VAL A 15 32.78 6.97 -5.08
C VAL A 15 33.85 6.66 -4.03
N GLY A 16 33.43 6.11 -2.89
CA GLY A 16 34.27 5.66 -1.79
C GLY A 16 34.67 4.19 -1.87
N LEU A 17 35.53 3.77 -0.93
CA LEU A 17 35.97 2.38 -0.73
C LEU A 17 35.57 1.93 0.68
N VAL A 18 34.84 0.83 0.78
CA VAL A 18 34.61 0.13 2.05
C VAL A 18 35.44 -1.13 2.05
N ALA A 19 36.31 -1.33 3.02
CA ALA A 19 37.14 -2.53 3.13
C ALA A 19 37.26 -2.94 4.59
N GLY A 20 37.72 -4.16 4.84
CA GLY A 20 37.83 -4.61 6.22
C GLY A 20 38.31 -6.03 6.37
N ARG A 21 38.19 -6.53 7.60
CA ARG A 21 38.47 -7.91 7.97
C ARG A 21 37.32 -8.53 8.74
N VAL A 22 37.14 -9.83 8.56
CA VAL A 22 36.24 -10.67 9.35
C VAL A 22 37.10 -11.69 10.09
N MET A 23 36.89 -11.75 11.40
CA MET A 23 37.60 -12.64 12.32
C MET A 23 36.60 -13.65 12.90
N ARG A 24 37.05 -14.87 13.15
CA ARG A 24 36.32 -15.91 13.88
C ARG A 24 36.32 -15.62 15.39
N PRO A 25 35.48 -16.30 16.19
CA PRO A 25 35.43 -16.11 17.64
C PRO A 25 36.75 -16.40 18.37
N ASP A 26 37.58 -17.28 17.82
CA ASP A 26 38.92 -17.65 18.32
C ASP A 26 40.00 -16.59 18.02
N GLY A 27 39.67 -15.56 17.23
CA GLY A 27 40.58 -14.50 16.82
C GLY A 27 41.32 -14.77 15.51
N ASP A 28 41.08 -15.90 14.84
CA ASP A 28 41.67 -16.22 13.54
C ASP A 28 40.91 -15.53 12.39
N PRO A 29 41.56 -15.25 11.24
CA PRO A 29 40.85 -14.72 10.08
C PRO A 29 39.78 -15.71 9.59
N ALA A 30 38.62 -15.18 9.19
CA ALA A 30 37.51 -15.96 8.66
C ALA A 30 37.48 -15.94 7.13
N PRO A 31 38.18 -16.85 6.42
CA PRO A 31 38.09 -16.98 4.97
C PRO A 31 36.73 -17.51 4.51
N GLY A 32 36.26 -17.01 3.35
CA GLY A 32 34.98 -17.40 2.76
C GLY A 32 33.75 -16.86 3.51
N ALA A 33 33.94 -15.97 4.48
CA ALA A 33 32.86 -15.25 5.12
C ALA A 33 32.19 -14.32 4.10
N GLU A 34 30.87 -14.33 4.06
CA GLU A 34 30.08 -13.46 3.22
C GLU A 34 29.85 -12.13 3.93
N VAL A 35 30.19 -11.04 3.25
CA VAL A 35 29.93 -9.67 3.69
C VAL A 35 28.91 -9.06 2.74
N VAL A 36 27.90 -8.41 3.29
CA VAL A 36 26.81 -7.77 2.53
C VAL A 36 26.76 -6.29 2.90
N ILE A 37 26.69 -5.42 1.89
CA ILE A 37 26.48 -3.97 2.06
C ILE A 37 25.20 -3.54 1.34
N ALA A 38 24.36 -2.77 2.02
CA ALA A 38 23.15 -2.17 1.47
C ALA A 38 22.92 -0.78 2.06
N GLY A 39 22.29 0.12 1.29
CA GLY A 39 22.03 1.49 1.76
C GLY A 39 21.81 2.48 0.63
N SER A 40 22.01 3.76 0.93
CA SER A 40 21.73 4.89 0.02
C SER A 40 22.35 4.67 -1.36
N GLY A 41 21.51 4.50 -2.40
CA GLY A 41 21.97 4.39 -3.79
C GLY A 41 22.64 3.05 -4.15
N LEU A 42 22.63 2.07 -3.25
CA LEU A 42 23.23 0.75 -3.47
C LEU A 42 22.16 -0.32 -3.27
N TRP A 43 21.31 -0.39 -4.30
CA TRP A 43 20.27 -1.39 -4.46
C TRP A 43 20.36 -2.02 -5.86
N PRO A 44 20.36 -3.36 -5.99
CA PRO A 44 20.32 -4.37 -4.93
C PRO A 44 21.59 -4.38 -4.05
N ALA A 45 21.49 -5.02 -2.88
CA ALA A 45 22.61 -5.17 -1.95
C ALA A 45 23.82 -5.85 -2.62
N ARG A 46 25.05 -5.38 -2.34
CA ARG A 46 26.28 -5.99 -2.86
C ARG A 46 26.86 -6.98 -1.88
N ARG A 47 27.44 -8.06 -2.41
CA ARG A 47 28.03 -9.16 -1.65
C ARG A 47 29.51 -9.32 -2.00
N ALA A 48 30.32 -9.65 -1.00
CA ALA A 48 31.72 -10.00 -1.19
C ALA A 48 32.10 -11.15 -0.25
N GLN A 49 32.97 -12.05 -0.71
CA GLN A 49 33.56 -13.06 0.16
C GLN A 49 34.92 -12.58 0.67
N THR A 50 35.26 -12.97 1.89
CA THR A 50 36.58 -12.71 2.45
C THR A 50 37.65 -13.64 1.88
N ASP A 51 38.86 -13.13 1.73
CA ASP A 51 40.04 -13.90 1.30
C ASP A 51 40.62 -14.78 2.43
N ALA A 52 41.74 -15.47 2.14
CA ALA A 52 42.45 -16.33 3.10
C ALA A 52 42.85 -15.61 4.41
N ASP A 53 43.06 -14.30 4.35
CA ASP A 53 43.40 -13.43 5.49
C ASP A 53 42.16 -12.79 6.12
N GLY A 54 40.95 -13.23 5.74
CA GLY A 54 39.68 -12.70 6.23
C GLY A 54 39.34 -11.31 5.69
N ARG A 55 40.03 -10.81 4.65
CA ARG A 55 39.82 -9.43 4.14
C ARG A 55 38.73 -9.37 3.10
N PHE A 56 37.94 -8.29 3.13
CA PHE A 56 36.94 -7.97 2.12
C PHE A 56 37.11 -6.54 1.60
N ARG A 57 36.54 -6.27 0.42
CA ARG A 57 36.50 -4.92 -0.17
C ARG A 57 35.27 -4.72 -1.06
N PHE A 58 34.67 -3.55 -0.95
CA PHE A 58 33.65 -2.99 -1.83
C PHE A 58 34.20 -1.70 -2.45
N PRO A 59 34.76 -1.77 -3.67
CA PRO A 59 35.11 -0.58 -4.41
C PRO A 59 33.84 0.12 -4.91
N GLU A 60 33.94 1.40 -5.22
CA GLU A 60 32.89 2.16 -5.90
C GLU A 60 31.57 2.22 -5.13
N VAL A 61 31.64 2.56 -3.85
CA VAL A 61 30.46 2.76 -3.00
C VAL A 61 30.07 4.24 -3.09
N PRO A 62 28.87 4.61 -3.60
CA PRO A 62 28.43 6.00 -3.65
C PRO A 62 28.45 6.66 -2.26
N PRO A 63 28.57 7.99 -2.17
CA PRO A 63 28.42 8.67 -0.89
C PRO A 63 27.02 8.41 -0.30
N GLY A 64 26.95 8.14 1.00
CA GLY A 64 25.67 7.80 1.63
C GLY A 64 25.79 7.04 2.93
N VAL A 65 24.64 6.57 3.43
CA VAL A 65 24.55 5.82 4.68
C VAL A 65 24.25 4.36 4.37
N TYR A 66 25.07 3.48 4.94
CA TYR A 66 25.04 2.05 4.65
C TYR A 66 24.95 1.21 5.91
N GLU A 67 24.44 -0.01 5.74
CA GLU A 67 24.61 -1.10 6.67
C GLU A 67 25.54 -2.14 6.05
N VAL A 68 26.46 -2.67 6.86
CA VAL A 68 27.34 -3.77 6.48
C VAL A 68 27.19 -4.92 7.46
N ARG A 69 26.95 -6.12 6.94
CA ARG A 69 26.78 -7.35 7.72
C ARG A 69 27.80 -8.40 7.27
N ALA A 70 28.23 -9.27 8.19
CA ALA A 70 29.17 -10.33 7.90
C ALA A 70 28.72 -11.66 8.52
N PHE A 71 28.88 -12.74 7.77
CA PHE A 71 28.38 -14.07 8.11
C PHE A 71 29.37 -15.14 7.65
N ALA A 72 29.49 -16.24 8.41
CA ALA A 72 30.21 -17.43 7.98
C ALA A 72 29.50 -18.68 8.49
N GLY A 73 28.72 -19.35 7.62
CA GLY A 73 27.90 -20.49 8.02
C GLY A 73 26.90 -20.12 9.13
N GLU A 74 27.04 -20.76 10.29
CA GLU A 74 26.21 -20.50 11.49
C GLU A 74 26.68 -19.31 12.32
N GLN A 75 27.80 -18.70 11.97
CA GLN A 75 28.36 -17.57 12.70
C GLN A 75 27.94 -16.24 12.07
N VAL A 76 27.68 -15.25 12.92
CA VAL A 76 27.20 -13.93 12.54
C VAL A 76 27.96 -12.86 13.33
N ALA A 77 28.31 -11.77 12.67
CA ALA A 77 28.86 -10.60 13.34
C ALA A 77 27.75 -9.58 13.64
N GLU A 78 27.96 -8.75 14.66
CA GLU A 78 27.09 -7.60 14.89
C GLU A 78 27.09 -6.69 13.65
N PRO A 79 25.91 -6.27 13.16
CA PRO A 79 25.80 -5.45 11.97
C PRO A 79 26.38 -4.05 12.21
N ARG A 80 27.19 -3.55 11.28
CA ARG A 80 27.64 -2.16 11.29
C ARG A 80 26.57 -1.29 10.62
N ARG A 81 25.69 -0.73 11.43
CA ARG A 81 24.61 0.18 11.00
C ARG A 81 25.06 1.62 10.89
N GLY A 82 24.46 2.40 10.01
CA GLY A 82 24.70 3.84 9.91
C GLY A 82 26.12 4.20 9.49
N LEU A 83 26.77 3.36 8.68
CA LEU A 83 28.08 3.65 8.13
C LEU A 83 27.96 4.78 7.10
N LEU A 84 28.43 5.97 7.47
CA LEU A 84 28.59 7.07 6.53
C LEU A 84 29.80 6.81 5.63
N VAL A 85 29.59 6.74 4.33
CA VAL A 85 30.63 6.73 3.31
C VAL A 85 30.66 8.11 2.66
N GLU A 86 31.78 8.81 2.82
CA GLU A 86 32.00 10.12 2.23
C GLU A 86 32.51 10.02 0.79
N ALA A 87 32.37 11.10 0.01
CA ALA A 87 32.85 11.15 -1.36
C ALA A 87 34.36 10.95 -1.46
N GLY A 88 34.77 9.88 -2.15
CA GLY A 88 36.18 9.46 -2.23
C GLY A 88 36.77 8.94 -0.93
N GLY A 89 35.96 8.75 0.12
CA GLY A 89 36.37 8.31 1.44
C GLY A 89 36.79 6.84 1.48
N ARG A 90 37.50 6.47 2.55
CA ARG A 90 37.89 5.08 2.85
C ARG A 90 37.38 4.68 4.22
N SER A 91 36.52 3.68 4.27
CA SER A 91 35.99 3.12 5.51
C SER A 91 36.61 1.75 5.75
N LEU A 92 37.30 1.60 6.88
CA LEU A 92 37.90 0.33 7.32
C LEU A 92 37.08 -0.26 8.46
N LEU A 93 36.61 -1.50 8.28
CA LEU A 93 35.77 -2.21 9.24
C LEU A 93 36.45 -3.48 9.74
N THR A 94 36.17 -3.84 10.99
CA THR A 94 36.51 -5.15 11.54
C THR A 94 35.25 -5.78 12.09
N PHE A 95 34.95 -6.98 11.62
CA PHE A 95 33.85 -7.81 12.12
C PHE A 95 34.42 -8.97 12.93
N ALA A 96 33.88 -9.17 14.13
CA ALA A 96 34.12 -10.37 14.92
C ALA A 96 32.86 -11.23 14.82
N LEU A 97 33.00 -12.41 14.24
CA LEU A 97 31.95 -13.40 14.19
C LEU A 97 31.71 -13.96 15.60
N GLN A 98 30.45 -14.19 15.91
CA GLN A 98 29.99 -14.88 17.11
C GLN A 98 29.10 -16.04 16.68
N ASP A 99 28.91 -17.00 17.57
CA ASP A 99 27.97 -18.10 17.30
C ASP A 99 26.54 -17.54 17.25
N GLY A 100 25.88 -17.74 16.10
CA GLY A 100 24.51 -17.32 15.92
C GLY A 100 23.53 -18.21 16.67
N VAL A 101 22.36 -17.66 16.98
CA VAL A 101 21.22 -18.41 17.48
C VAL A 101 20.63 -19.25 16.35
N ARG A 102 20.09 -20.40 16.74
CA ARG A 102 19.35 -21.29 15.86
C ARG A 102 17.86 -21.14 16.13
N LEU A 103 17.09 -20.92 15.07
CA LEU A 103 15.64 -21.01 15.09
C LEU A 103 15.22 -22.34 14.51
N SER A 104 14.61 -23.19 15.32
CA SER A 104 14.02 -24.45 14.88
C SER A 104 12.51 -24.37 14.96
N GLY A 105 11.83 -25.01 14.02
CA GLY A 105 10.38 -25.05 14.03
C GLY A 105 9.80 -26.12 13.14
N ILE A 106 8.47 -26.12 13.06
CA ILE A 106 7.70 -26.99 12.18
C ILE A 106 6.66 -26.17 11.44
N VAL A 107 6.55 -26.41 10.13
CA VAL A 107 5.49 -25.92 9.28
C VAL A 107 4.46 -27.03 9.14
N ARG A 108 3.21 -26.78 9.52
CA ARG A 108 2.10 -27.73 9.43
C ARG A 108 0.99 -27.19 8.57
N ASP A 109 0.26 -28.11 7.95
CA ASP A 109 -1.03 -27.84 7.33
C ASP A 109 -2.09 -27.67 8.43
N ALA A 110 -2.85 -26.57 8.39
CA ALA A 110 -3.78 -26.20 9.46
C ALA A 110 -4.91 -27.23 9.67
N ASP A 111 -5.33 -27.93 8.61
CA ASP A 111 -6.44 -28.87 8.64
C ASP A 111 -5.98 -30.28 9.03
N THR A 112 -4.98 -30.78 8.32
CA THR A 112 -4.48 -32.16 8.46
C THR A 112 -3.49 -32.32 9.61
N ARG A 113 -2.89 -31.21 10.07
CA ARG A 113 -1.74 -31.15 11.00
C ARG A 113 -0.49 -31.89 10.52
N GLU A 114 -0.46 -32.31 9.26
CA GLU A 114 0.69 -32.91 8.61
C GLU A 114 1.77 -31.85 8.36
N GLY A 115 3.03 -32.26 8.33
CA GLY A 115 4.14 -31.35 8.07
C GLY A 115 4.22 -30.98 6.59
N VAL A 116 4.36 -29.69 6.28
CA VAL A 116 4.51 -29.19 4.91
C VAL A 116 5.99 -29.20 4.53
N GLU A 117 6.39 -30.12 3.66
CA GLU A 117 7.74 -30.20 3.09
C GLU A 117 7.91 -29.19 1.94
N GLY A 118 9.11 -28.64 1.79
CA GLY A 118 9.41 -27.70 0.69
C GLY A 118 8.91 -26.27 0.92
N ALA A 119 8.38 -25.96 2.10
CA ALA A 119 8.02 -24.59 2.47
C ALA A 119 9.30 -23.76 2.61
N GLU A 120 9.31 -22.57 2.03
CA GLU A 120 10.39 -21.60 2.13
C GLU A 120 10.14 -20.68 3.34
N ILE A 121 11.09 -20.68 4.27
CA ILE A 121 11.07 -19.89 5.50
C ILE A 121 12.08 -18.76 5.33
N THR A 122 11.59 -17.53 5.34
CA THR A 122 12.41 -16.32 5.36
C THR A 122 12.40 -15.70 6.75
N VAL A 123 13.56 -15.58 7.38
CA VAL A 123 13.74 -14.94 8.67
C VAL A 123 14.49 -13.63 8.47
N ALA A 124 13.82 -12.53 8.82
CA ALA A 124 14.40 -11.20 8.88
C ALA A 124 14.56 -10.78 10.34
N THR A 125 15.58 -9.99 10.63
CA THR A 125 15.78 -9.44 11.99
C THR A 125 15.10 -8.10 12.20
N GLU A 126 14.77 -7.39 11.12
CA GLU A 126 14.10 -6.09 11.12
C GLU A 126 13.31 -5.90 9.80
N ALA A 127 12.35 -4.97 9.77
CA ALA A 127 11.46 -4.75 8.62
C ALA A 127 12.17 -4.39 7.29
N LEU A 128 13.41 -3.87 7.36
CA LEU A 128 14.24 -3.49 6.21
C LEU A 128 15.55 -4.30 6.16
N ASP A 129 15.49 -5.57 6.58
CA ASP A 129 16.68 -6.42 6.58
C ASP A 129 17.27 -6.56 5.16
N ALA A 130 18.51 -6.09 5.00
CA ALA A 130 19.26 -6.16 3.75
C ALA A 130 19.74 -7.58 3.38
N ALA A 131 19.72 -8.52 4.32
CA ALA A 131 20.20 -9.88 4.15
C ALA A 131 19.38 -10.86 5.01
N PRO A 132 18.10 -11.10 4.69
CA PRO A 132 17.30 -12.10 5.38
C PRO A 132 17.88 -13.50 5.17
N ARG A 133 17.64 -14.39 6.14
CA ARG A 133 18.01 -15.80 6.04
C ARG A 133 16.86 -16.60 5.46
N VAL A 134 17.18 -17.49 4.52
CA VAL A 134 16.21 -18.39 3.91
C VAL A 134 16.57 -19.82 4.27
N ALA A 135 15.56 -20.62 4.61
CA ALA A 135 15.66 -22.07 4.77
C ALA A 135 14.45 -22.73 4.13
N THR A 136 14.54 -24.04 3.90
CA THR A 136 13.43 -24.85 3.40
C THR A 136 13.04 -25.89 4.45
N SER A 137 11.75 -26.16 4.62
CA SER A 137 11.28 -27.24 5.48
C SER A 137 11.61 -28.60 4.86
N GLY A 138 12.17 -29.51 5.66
CA GLY A 138 12.44 -30.88 5.29
C GLY A 138 11.29 -31.83 5.62
N GLU A 139 11.61 -33.13 5.69
CA GLU A 139 10.66 -34.20 5.99
C GLU A 139 9.86 -33.91 7.28
N GLY A 140 8.54 -34.06 7.18
CA GLY A 140 7.62 -33.76 8.30
C GLY A 140 7.53 -32.27 8.64
N GLY A 141 7.91 -31.37 7.72
CA GLY A 141 7.74 -29.92 7.84
C GLY A 141 8.73 -29.22 8.76
N ARG A 142 9.78 -29.92 9.21
CA ARG A 142 10.77 -29.36 10.14
C ARG A 142 11.74 -28.42 9.44
N PHE A 143 12.07 -27.30 10.06
CA PHE A 143 13.09 -26.39 9.55
C PHE A 143 14.07 -25.97 10.64
N LEU A 144 15.26 -25.58 10.19
CA LEU A 144 16.32 -25.03 11.03
C LEU A 144 16.97 -23.86 10.30
N VAL A 145 16.93 -22.68 10.92
CA VAL A 145 17.64 -21.49 10.46
C VAL A 145 18.75 -21.20 11.45
N SER A 146 20.00 -21.29 10.98
CA SER A 146 21.19 -21.00 11.78
C SER A 146 21.79 -19.63 11.43
N GLY A 147 22.59 -19.07 12.33
CA GLY A 147 23.30 -17.81 12.07
C GLY A 147 22.45 -16.57 12.27
N LEU A 148 21.48 -16.62 13.19
CA LEU A 148 20.65 -15.47 13.54
C LEU A 148 21.30 -14.69 14.70
N PRO A 149 21.29 -13.35 14.67
CA PRO A 149 21.74 -12.53 15.80
C PRO A 149 20.93 -12.84 17.07
N ALA A 150 21.61 -12.87 18.21
CA ALA A 150 20.96 -13.03 19.52
C ALA A 150 20.30 -11.71 19.96
N GLY A 151 19.20 -11.81 20.72
CA GLY A 151 18.60 -10.66 21.40
C GLY A 151 17.82 -9.68 20.52
N VAL A 152 17.54 -10.03 19.27
CA VAL A 152 16.68 -9.26 18.35
C VAL A 152 15.38 -10.02 18.09
N VAL A 153 14.28 -9.29 17.91
CA VAL A 153 13.00 -9.87 17.47
C VAL A 153 13.18 -10.37 16.05
N GLN A 154 12.73 -11.59 15.79
CA GLN A 154 12.82 -12.20 14.46
C GLN A 154 11.45 -12.14 13.82
N THR A 155 11.40 -11.64 12.59
CA THR A 155 10.21 -11.63 11.75
C THR A 155 10.30 -12.80 10.78
N VAL A 156 9.42 -13.78 10.95
CA VAL A 156 9.40 -15.00 10.15
C VAL A 156 8.27 -14.93 9.14
N SER A 157 8.60 -15.15 7.87
CA SER A 157 7.63 -15.32 6.79
C SER A 157 7.78 -16.71 6.20
N VAL A 158 6.67 -17.38 5.97
CA VAL A 158 6.64 -18.74 5.43
C VAL A 158 5.79 -18.77 4.17
N PHE A 159 6.38 -19.29 3.09
CA PHE A 159 5.72 -19.51 1.82
C PHE A 159 5.76 -20.99 1.48
N ALA A 160 4.65 -21.54 1.01
CA ALA A 160 4.62 -22.86 0.41
C ALA A 160 3.67 -22.83 -0.79
N GLU A 161 4.02 -23.56 -1.84
CA GLU A 161 3.19 -23.65 -3.03
C GLU A 161 1.82 -24.27 -2.69
N GLY A 162 0.73 -23.64 -3.11
CA GLY A 162 -0.63 -24.08 -2.79
C GLY A 162 -1.13 -23.69 -1.39
N TYR A 163 -0.35 -22.94 -0.61
CA TYR A 163 -0.74 -22.42 0.70
C TYR A 163 -0.88 -20.90 0.68
N VAL A 164 -1.66 -20.38 1.63
CA VAL A 164 -1.71 -18.95 1.93
C VAL A 164 -0.38 -18.55 2.59
N PRO A 165 0.36 -17.57 2.06
CA PRO A 165 1.61 -17.13 2.66
C PRO A 165 1.35 -16.53 4.04
N VAL A 166 2.14 -16.95 5.03
CA VAL A 166 2.14 -16.34 6.35
C VAL A 166 3.26 -15.31 6.39
N THR A 167 2.92 -14.04 6.55
CA THR A 167 3.89 -12.94 6.62
C THR A 167 4.05 -12.44 8.04
N ALA A 168 5.30 -12.15 8.41
CA ALA A 168 5.65 -11.35 9.58
C ALA A 168 5.17 -11.87 10.94
N VAL A 169 5.45 -13.15 11.24
CA VAL A 169 5.32 -13.68 12.59
C VAL A 169 6.50 -13.20 13.42
N GLU A 170 6.24 -12.37 14.43
CA GLU A 170 7.24 -12.02 15.42
C GLU A 170 7.51 -13.22 16.32
N HIS A 171 8.77 -13.61 16.45
CA HIS A 171 9.19 -14.75 17.25
C HIS A 171 10.32 -14.37 18.22
N GLY A 172 10.12 -14.77 19.48
CA GLY A 172 11.09 -14.55 20.56
C GLY A 172 12.21 -15.57 20.57
N PRO A 173 13.38 -15.25 21.17
CA PRO A 173 14.49 -16.19 21.24
C PRO A 173 14.17 -17.38 22.14
N GLY A 174 14.46 -18.60 21.67
CA GLY A 174 14.54 -19.81 22.50
C GLY A 174 13.32 -20.74 22.51
N GLU A 175 12.20 -20.36 21.91
CA GLU A 175 11.03 -21.24 21.76
C GLU A 175 10.98 -21.86 20.35
N PRO A 176 10.53 -23.11 20.18
CA PRO A 176 10.32 -23.68 18.86
C PRO A 176 9.13 -22.99 18.16
N LEU A 177 9.33 -22.56 16.91
CA LEU A 177 8.27 -21.90 16.14
C LEU A 177 7.37 -22.94 15.47
N GLU A 178 6.06 -22.86 15.71
CA GLU A 178 5.07 -23.66 15.00
C GLU A 178 4.25 -22.75 14.07
N VAL A 179 4.34 -23.00 12.76
CA VAL A 179 3.62 -22.25 11.75
C VAL A 179 2.57 -23.14 11.13
N SER A 180 1.30 -22.75 11.21
CA SER A 180 0.20 -23.45 10.55
C SER A 180 -0.17 -22.71 9.26
N LEU A 181 -0.02 -23.37 8.12
CA LEU A 181 -0.38 -22.86 6.81
C LEU A 181 -1.78 -23.35 6.42
N VAL A 182 -2.62 -22.41 5.98
CA VAL A 182 -3.93 -22.72 5.42
C VAL A 182 -3.78 -22.98 3.93
N ARG A 183 -4.47 -24.00 3.40
CA ARG A 183 -4.44 -24.27 1.96
C ARG A 183 -5.04 -23.11 1.20
N GLY A 184 -4.25 -22.53 0.31
CA GLY A 184 -4.66 -21.44 -0.55
C GLY A 184 -5.51 -21.98 -1.68
N ALA A 185 -6.59 -21.30 -1.97
CA ALA A 185 -7.40 -21.62 -3.13
C ALA A 185 -6.75 -21.15 -4.43
N VAL A 186 -7.23 -21.71 -5.53
CA VAL A 186 -6.79 -21.37 -6.87
C VAL A 186 -7.96 -20.79 -7.64
N LEU A 187 -7.77 -19.58 -8.17
CA LEU A 187 -8.72 -18.92 -9.06
C LEU A 187 -8.11 -18.89 -10.46
N ALA A 188 -8.80 -19.49 -11.41
CA ALA A 188 -8.44 -19.49 -12.81
C ALA A 188 -9.62 -19.01 -13.65
N GLY A 189 -9.32 -18.41 -14.78
CA GLY A 189 -10.35 -17.85 -15.63
C GLY A 189 -9.81 -17.21 -16.90
N VAL A 190 -10.71 -16.55 -17.61
CA VAL A 190 -10.42 -15.85 -18.86
C VAL A 190 -10.94 -14.43 -18.80
N VAL A 191 -10.17 -13.51 -19.37
CA VAL A 191 -10.51 -12.11 -19.56
C VAL A 191 -10.74 -11.87 -21.05
N LEU A 192 -11.94 -11.44 -21.38
CA LEU A 192 -12.41 -11.21 -22.75
C LEU A 192 -12.86 -9.75 -22.93
N ASP A 193 -12.90 -9.26 -24.16
CA ASP A 193 -13.57 -8.00 -24.51
C ASP A 193 -15.07 -8.23 -24.76
N ALA A 194 -15.83 -7.16 -25.03
CA ALA A 194 -17.26 -7.25 -25.36
C ALA A 194 -17.56 -8.11 -26.60
N ASP A 195 -16.61 -8.26 -27.53
CA ASP A 195 -16.71 -9.11 -28.72
C ASP A 195 -16.29 -10.58 -28.43
N ARG A 196 -16.04 -10.93 -27.16
CA ARG A 196 -15.52 -12.22 -26.69
C ARG A 196 -14.12 -12.57 -27.22
N ARG A 197 -13.32 -11.57 -27.59
CA ARG A 197 -11.90 -11.77 -27.93
C ARG A 197 -11.04 -11.78 -26.66
N PRO A 198 -9.99 -12.60 -26.59
CA PRO A 198 -9.10 -12.63 -25.43
C PRO A 198 -8.37 -11.31 -25.24
N VAL A 199 -8.28 -10.86 -23.99
CA VAL A 199 -7.61 -9.62 -23.60
C VAL A 199 -6.29 -9.95 -22.92
N PRO A 200 -5.15 -9.90 -23.65
CA PRO A 200 -3.84 -10.14 -23.05
C PRO A 200 -3.36 -8.97 -22.21
N ASN A 201 -2.41 -9.21 -21.31
CA ASN A 201 -1.77 -8.19 -20.48
C ASN A 201 -2.72 -7.37 -19.58
N ALA A 202 -3.95 -7.84 -19.36
CA ALA A 202 -4.86 -7.27 -18.38
C ALA A 202 -4.38 -7.64 -16.98
N THR A 203 -4.40 -6.67 -16.06
CA THR A 203 -4.04 -6.90 -14.67
C THR A 203 -5.25 -7.46 -13.93
N VAL A 204 -5.06 -8.56 -13.21
CA VAL A 204 -6.08 -9.25 -12.42
C VAL A 204 -5.75 -9.12 -10.93
N GLU A 205 -6.67 -8.54 -10.18
CA GLU A 205 -6.59 -8.32 -8.75
C GLU A 205 -7.69 -9.12 -8.04
N VAL A 206 -7.40 -9.63 -6.85
CA VAL A 206 -8.37 -10.30 -5.97
C VAL A 206 -8.54 -9.44 -4.73
N LEU A 207 -9.76 -8.99 -4.48
CA LEU A 207 -10.14 -8.16 -3.35
C LEU A 207 -11.20 -8.89 -2.53
N GLY A 208 -11.14 -8.83 -1.21
CA GLY A 208 -12.13 -9.55 -0.40
C GLY A 208 -11.89 -9.48 1.10
N GLU A 209 -12.53 -10.40 1.81
CA GLU A 209 -12.34 -10.64 3.23
C GLU A 209 -12.13 -12.14 3.46
N ASP A 210 -11.17 -12.50 4.29
CA ASP A 210 -10.99 -13.88 4.74
C ASP A 210 -12.04 -14.27 5.79
N GLU A 211 -12.01 -15.53 6.23
CA GLU A 211 -12.93 -16.02 7.28
C GLU A 211 -12.80 -15.28 8.62
N ALA A 212 -11.65 -14.65 8.87
CA ALA A 212 -11.38 -13.82 10.05
C ALA A 212 -11.76 -12.33 9.84
N ARG A 213 -12.45 -12.01 8.73
CA ARG A 213 -12.81 -10.64 8.31
C ARG A 213 -11.61 -9.73 8.09
N GLN A 214 -10.43 -10.30 7.82
CA GLN A 214 -9.27 -9.52 7.42
C GLN A 214 -9.34 -9.23 5.92
N PRO A 215 -8.97 -8.02 5.48
CA PRO A 215 -9.03 -7.66 4.08
C PRO A 215 -8.02 -8.48 3.26
N ILE A 216 -8.51 -9.14 2.21
CA ILE A 216 -7.72 -9.80 1.18
C ILE A 216 -7.47 -8.78 0.06
N SER A 217 -6.21 -8.59 -0.31
CA SER A 217 -5.82 -7.83 -1.50
C SER A 217 -4.60 -8.49 -2.14
N LEU A 218 -4.80 -9.08 -3.31
CA LEU A 218 -3.77 -9.72 -4.13
C LEU A 218 -3.76 -9.06 -5.50
N GLY A 219 -2.63 -8.56 -5.98
CA GLY A 219 -2.54 -7.86 -7.26
C GLY A 219 -1.09 -7.69 -7.72
N ALA A 220 -0.91 -7.29 -8.98
CA ALA A 220 0.41 -7.22 -9.63
C ALA A 220 1.43 -6.31 -8.91
N GLY A 221 0.97 -5.38 -8.08
CA GLY A 221 1.85 -4.50 -7.28
C GLY A 221 2.36 -5.10 -5.96
N ARG A 222 1.85 -6.25 -5.52
CA ARG A 222 2.30 -6.90 -4.28
C ARG A 222 3.28 -8.03 -4.60
N GLY A 223 4.51 -7.65 -4.97
CA GLY A 223 5.64 -8.56 -4.76
C GLY A 223 5.71 -8.97 -3.28
N PHE A 224 6.19 -10.17 -2.98
CA PHE A 224 6.34 -10.70 -1.62
C PHE A 224 6.92 -9.67 -0.62
N ARG A 225 7.88 -8.85 -1.06
CA ARG A 225 8.41 -7.72 -0.28
C ARG A 225 7.37 -6.65 0.02
N SER A 226 6.56 -6.24 -0.95
CA SER A 226 5.46 -5.28 -0.76
C SER A 226 4.35 -5.81 0.16
N ALA A 227 4.10 -7.12 0.18
CA ALA A 227 3.21 -7.74 1.17
C ALA A 227 3.79 -7.68 2.61
N VAL A 228 5.09 -7.92 2.77
CA VAL A 228 5.81 -7.74 4.04
C VAL A 228 5.85 -6.26 4.47
N PHE A 229 6.04 -5.32 3.54
CA PHE A 229 6.00 -3.88 3.84
C PHE A 229 4.57 -3.37 4.15
N GLY A 230 3.56 -3.82 3.40
CA GLY A 230 2.16 -3.41 3.61
C GLY A 230 1.55 -3.97 4.89
N ALA A 231 1.97 -5.16 5.33
CA ALA A 231 1.57 -5.72 6.63
C ALA A 231 2.10 -4.88 7.79
N HIS A 232 3.31 -4.30 7.67
CA HIS A 232 3.87 -3.40 8.68
C HIS A 232 3.18 -2.03 8.72
N GLU A 233 2.80 -1.44 7.56
CA GLU A 233 1.99 -0.20 7.53
C GLU A 233 0.59 -0.42 8.14
N ALA A 234 -0.04 -1.58 7.87
CA ALA A 234 -1.34 -1.92 8.43
C ALA A 234 -1.29 -2.08 9.97
N GLN A 235 -0.23 -2.67 10.52
CA GLN A 235 -0.03 -2.77 11.97
C GLN A 235 0.28 -1.42 12.62
N THR A 236 0.93 -0.48 11.93
CA THR A 236 1.13 0.88 12.47
C THR A 236 -0.19 1.66 12.59
N THR A 237 -1.18 1.30 11.77
CA THR A 237 -2.49 1.96 11.74
C THR A 237 -3.43 1.48 12.86
N GLN A 238 -3.19 0.29 13.44
CA GLN A 238 -3.99 -0.23 14.56
C GLN A 238 -3.53 0.27 15.94
N THR A 239 -2.34 0.89 16.06
CA THR A 239 -1.82 1.40 17.34
C THR A 239 -1.93 2.92 17.49
N GLN A 240 -2.74 3.60 16.66
CA GLN A 240 -3.09 5.01 16.86
C GLN A 240 -4.61 5.22 16.92
N ALA A 241 -5.21 4.69 17.99
CA ALA A 241 -6.47 5.18 18.52
C ALA A 241 -6.22 6.00 19.81
N GLY A 242 -5.86 7.29 19.63
CA GLY A 242 -6.03 8.39 20.59
C GLY A 242 -4.79 8.86 21.39
N PRO A 243 -4.70 10.15 21.83
CA PRO A 243 -5.61 11.28 21.67
C PRO A 243 -5.08 12.41 20.73
N ALA A 244 -5.91 13.44 20.56
CA ALA A 244 -5.78 14.62 19.70
C ALA A 244 -4.46 15.43 19.87
N PRO A 245 -4.10 16.29 18.88
CA PRO A 245 -2.75 16.78 18.68
C PRO A 245 -2.39 17.88 19.68
N MET A 246 -1.30 17.69 20.42
CA MET A 246 -0.56 18.83 20.96
C MET A 246 0.46 19.25 19.92
N ALA A 247 0.42 20.55 19.60
CA ALA A 247 1.21 21.20 18.58
C ALA A 247 2.71 20.85 18.69
N LEU A 248 3.21 20.15 17.69
CA LEU A 248 4.60 20.26 17.28
C LEU A 248 4.62 21.23 16.10
N GLU A 249 5.05 22.46 16.36
CA GLU A 249 5.42 23.41 15.31
C GLU A 249 6.56 22.81 14.49
N VAL A 250 6.22 22.21 13.35
CA VAL A 250 7.19 21.91 12.30
C VAL A 250 7.34 23.17 11.47
N THR A 251 8.48 23.84 11.61
CA THR A 251 8.90 24.87 10.67
C THR A 251 9.10 24.23 9.29
N GLY A 252 8.36 24.73 8.29
CA GLY A 252 8.43 24.26 6.91
C GLY A 252 9.81 24.55 6.30
N GLY A 253 10.69 23.57 6.36
CA GLY A 253 11.87 23.47 5.51
C GLY A 253 11.52 22.71 4.21
N PRO A 254 12.19 23.01 3.09
CA PRO A 254 11.96 22.28 1.84
C PRO A 254 12.24 20.80 2.03
N VAL A 255 11.26 19.96 1.69
CA VAL A 255 11.44 18.51 1.59
C VAL A 255 12.48 18.25 0.49
N PRO A 256 13.63 17.63 0.78
CA PRO A 256 14.59 17.30 -0.27
C PRO A 256 13.95 16.29 -1.23
N PRO A 257 14.19 16.41 -2.55
CA PRO A 257 13.66 15.46 -3.52
C PRO A 257 14.21 14.05 -3.25
N ILE A 258 13.33 13.06 -3.31
CA ILE A 258 13.70 11.64 -3.35
C ILE A 258 14.42 11.42 -4.69
N PRO A 259 15.71 11.02 -4.73
CA PRO A 259 16.42 10.82 -5.98
C PRO A 259 15.93 9.54 -6.65
N VAL A 260 15.04 9.67 -7.63
CA VAL A 260 14.76 8.61 -8.61
C VAL A 260 15.63 8.93 -9.83
N ALA A 261 16.72 8.18 -10.02
CA ALA A 261 17.55 8.33 -11.21
C ALA A 261 16.85 7.63 -12.41
N PRO A 262 16.73 8.28 -13.59
CA PRO A 262 16.20 7.65 -14.78
C PRO A 262 17.27 6.76 -15.45
N MET A 263 16.91 5.51 -15.75
CA MET A 263 17.70 4.64 -16.62
C MET A 263 17.64 5.13 -18.07
N GLY A 264 18.81 5.38 -18.67
CA GLY A 264 18.99 5.59 -20.11
C GLY A 264 20.08 4.65 -20.64
N ALA A 265 19.72 3.84 -21.63
CA ALA A 265 20.57 2.80 -22.22
C ALA A 265 21.66 3.34 -23.15
N SER A 266 22.89 2.80 -23.05
CA SER A 266 23.70 2.26 -24.16
C SER A 266 25.20 2.20 -23.82
N GLY A 267 25.82 1.04 -24.08
CA GLY A 267 27.28 0.88 -24.13
C GLY A 267 27.80 -0.31 -23.34
N ALA A 268 27.57 -1.53 -23.84
CA ALA A 268 28.08 -2.76 -23.25
C ALA A 268 29.62 -2.84 -23.29
N THR A 269 30.24 -3.21 -22.17
CA THR A 269 31.42 -4.08 -22.20
C THR A 269 31.29 -5.08 -21.07
N GLU A 270 31.27 -6.33 -21.51
CA GLU A 270 30.90 -7.55 -20.80
C GLU A 270 31.96 -7.89 -19.74
N LEU A 271 31.64 -7.62 -18.48
CA LEU A 271 32.26 -8.29 -17.33
C LEU A 271 31.20 -9.21 -16.74
N ALA A 272 31.40 -10.51 -16.94
CA ALA A 272 30.52 -11.57 -16.47
C ALA A 272 30.43 -11.56 -14.94
N PHE A 273 29.39 -10.91 -14.43
CA PHE A 273 28.88 -11.16 -13.09
C PHE A 273 27.81 -12.23 -13.24
N ALA A 274 28.01 -13.38 -12.60
CA ALA A 274 26.93 -14.34 -12.44
C ALA A 274 25.81 -13.61 -11.67
N PRO A 275 24.62 -13.41 -12.26
CA PRO A 275 23.51 -12.84 -11.52
C PRO A 275 23.24 -13.74 -10.31
N LEU A 276 22.89 -13.14 -9.17
CA LEU A 276 22.19 -13.89 -8.14
C LEU A 276 20.97 -14.55 -8.82
N PRO A 277 20.53 -15.72 -8.36
CA PRO A 277 19.23 -16.21 -8.77
C PRO A 277 18.21 -15.14 -8.37
N GLU A 278 17.70 -14.35 -9.33
CA GLU A 278 16.45 -13.57 -9.20
C GLU A 278 15.23 -14.51 -9.08
N THR A 279 15.45 -15.71 -8.53
CA THR A 279 14.60 -16.84 -8.83
C THR A 279 13.33 -16.78 -8.02
N ALA A 280 12.27 -16.67 -8.81
CA ALA A 280 10.95 -17.21 -8.59
C ALA A 280 9.97 -16.33 -7.82
N LEU A 281 10.26 -15.74 -6.66
CA LEU A 281 9.18 -15.07 -5.92
C LEU A 281 8.73 -13.72 -6.50
N GLU A 282 9.63 -12.75 -6.72
CA GLU A 282 9.21 -11.42 -7.19
C GLU A 282 8.59 -11.45 -8.60
N HIS A 283 9.18 -12.24 -9.49
CA HIS A 283 8.69 -12.41 -10.87
C HIS A 283 7.43 -13.29 -10.95
N ARG A 284 7.30 -14.39 -10.17
CA ARG A 284 6.06 -15.20 -10.21
C ARG A 284 4.85 -14.42 -9.71
N TYR A 285 5.00 -13.57 -8.70
CA TYR A 285 3.88 -12.79 -8.19
C TYR A 285 3.51 -11.60 -9.10
N ALA A 286 4.49 -10.85 -9.63
CA ALA A 286 4.18 -9.73 -10.52
C ALA A 286 3.53 -10.18 -11.85
N ASP A 287 3.96 -11.33 -12.40
CA ASP A 287 3.45 -11.84 -13.69
C ASP A 287 2.19 -12.72 -13.56
N ALA A 288 1.97 -13.42 -12.43
CA ALA A 288 0.77 -14.26 -12.24
C ALA A 288 -0.54 -13.45 -12.15
N HIS A 289 -0.43 -12.14 -11.90
CA HIS A 289 -1.56 -11.21 -11.90
C HIS A 289 -1.77 -10.55 -13.27
N ARG A 290 -1.18 -11.06 -14.35
CA ARG A 290 -1.44 -10.58 -15.72
C ARG A 290 -1.95 -11.71 -16.59
N THR A 291 -2.86 -11.37 -17.51
CA THR A 291 -3.38 -12.34 -18.45
C THR A 291 -2.38 -12.68 -19.55
N ASP A 292 -2.35 -13.95 -19.94
CA ASP A 292 -1.51 -14.45 -21.04
C ASP A 292 -2.01 -13.97 -22.42
N GLU A 293 -1.35 -14.40 -23.49
CA GLU A 293 -1.73 -14.08 -24.88
C GLU A 293 -3.17 -14.53 -25.25
N TYR A 294 -3.72 -15.50 -24.52
CA TYR A 294 -5.08 -16.03 -24.67
C TYR A 294 -6.05 -15.44 -23.64
N GLY A 295 -5.66 -14.39 -22.90
CA GLY A 295 -6.48 -13.74 -21.89
C GLY A 295 -6.67 -14.57 -20.62
N ARG A 296 -5.94 -15.67 -20.44
CA ARG A 296 -6.09 -16.56 -19.28
C ARG A 296 -5.29 -16.05 -18.10
N PHE A 297 -5.82 -16.25 -16.90
CA PHE A 297 -5.11 -16.00 -15.65
C PHE A 297 -5.25 -17.19 -14.71
N ARG A 298 -4.26 -17.35 -13.83
CA ARG A 298 -4.28 -18.34 -12.74
C ARG A 298 -3.61 -17.72 -11.52
N ILE A 299 -4.39 -17.52 -10.47
CA ILE A 299 -3.97 -16.94 -9.20
C ILE A 299 -4.03 -18.05 -8.15
N THR A 300 -2.89 -18.35 -7.54
CA THR A 300 -2.74 -19.37 -6.49
C THR A 300 -2.51 -18.72 -5.13
N GLY A 301 -2.78 -19.44 -4.05
CA GLY A 301 -2.52 -18.93 -2.69
C GLY A 301 -3.59 -17.95 -2.21
N VAL A 302 -4.79 -17.99 -2.79
CA VAL A 302 -5.90 -17.11 -2.39
C VAL A 302 -6.42 -17.54 -1.02
N PRO A 303 -6.46 -16.64 -0.02
CA PRO A 303 -7.04 -16.99 1.28
C PRO A 303 -8.51 -17.40 1.16
N PRO A 304 -8.96 -18.41 1.92
CA PRO A 304 -10.36 -18.78 1.94
C PRO A 304 -11.22 -17.64 2.52
N GLY A 305 -12.39 -17.44 1.94
CA GLY A 305 -13.29 -16.35 2.32
C GLY A 305 -14.13 -15.84 1.15
N HIS A 306 -14.62 -14.60 1.29
CA HIS A 306 -15.41 -13.93 0.27
C HIS A 306 -14.55 -12.98 -0.56
N VAL A 307 -14.37 -13.31 -1.83
CA VAL A 307 -13.51 -12.56 -2.75
C VAL A 307 -14.26 -12.09 -3.99
N GLN A 308 -13.73 -11.05 -4.61
CA GLN A 308 -14.10 -10.55 -5.93
C GLN A 308 -12.83 -10.52 -6.77
N VAL A 309 -12.93 -10.99 -8.01
CA VAL A 309 -11.85 -10.88 -8.99
C VAL A 309 -12.13 -9.68 -9.86
N LEU A 310 -11.16 -8.80 -9.99
CA LEU A 310 -11.20 -7.57 -10.75
C LEU A 310 -10.17 -7.65 -11.86
N ALA A 311 -10.58 -7.39 -13.10
CA ALA A 311 -9.67 -7.23 -14.23
C ALA A 311 -9.63 -5.77 -14.69
N ARG A 312 -8.42 -5.28 -14.98
CA ARG A 312 -8.16 -3.92 -15.44
C ARG A 312 -7.27 -3.91 -16.67
N ARG A 313 -7.58 -3.04 -17.62
CA ARG A 313 -6.71 -2.73 -18.75
C ARG A 313 -6.84 -1.23 -19.08
N PRO A 314 -5.75 -0.50 -19.38
CA PRO A 314 -5.83 0.96 -19.56
C PRO A 314 -6.79 1.44 -20.67
N ASP A 315 -6.98 0.63 -21.72
CA ASP A 315 -7.81 0.89 -22.91
C ASP A 315 -9.26 0.40 -22.77
N LEU A 316 -9.60 -0.31 -21.70
CA LEU A 316 -10.93 -0.89 -21.49
C LEU A 316 -11.49 -0.49 -20.12
N ALA A 317 -12.80 -0.59 -19.98
CA ALA A 317 -13.43 -0.43 -18.69
C ALA A 317 -13.10 -1.63 -17.78
N PRO A 318 -12.85 -1.41 -16.48
CA PRO A 318 -12.62 -2.50 -15.55
C PRO A 318 -13.89 -3.35 -15.40
N ALA A 319 -13.69 -4.64 -15.11
CA ALA A 319 -14.78 -5.58 -14.83
C ALA A 319 -14.47 -6.36 -13.56
N SER A 320 -15.50 -6.67 -12.77
CA SER A 320 -15.38 -7.46 -11.55
C SER A 320 -16.43 -8.57 -11.48
N THR A 321 -16.10 -9.64 -10.78
CA THR A 321 -17.07 -10.69 -10.45
C THR A 321 -17.98 -10.25 -9.30
N PRO A 322 -19.18 -10.84 -9.16
CA PRO A 322 -19.90 -10.83 -7.89
C PRO A 322 -19.04 -11.37 -6.74
N ARG A 323 -19.47 -11.17 -5.49
CA ARG A 323 -18.78 -11.79 -4.33
C ARG A 323 -18.87 -13.31 -4.45
N LEU A 324 -17.72 -13.96 -4.55
CA LEU A 324 -17.55 -15.40 -4.63
C LEU A 324 -17.07 -15.91 -3.26
N PHE A 325 -17.65 -17.01 -2.77
CA PHE A 325 -17.06 -17.73 -1.66
C PHE A 325 -16.02 -18.72 -2.18
N VAL A 326 -14.88 -18.79 -1.51
CA VAL A 326 -13.76 -19.65 -1.86
C VAL A 326 -13.33 -20.42 -0.62
N ALA A 327 -13.40 -21.75 -0.70
CA ALA A 327 -13.03 -22.65 0.39
C ALA A 327 -11.52 -22.93 0.41
N ALA A 328 -10.99 -23.34 1.56
CA ALA A 328 -9.57 -23.70 1.71
C ALA A 328 -9.18 -24.82 0.73
N GLY A 329 -8.11 -24.60 -0.05
CA GLY A 329 -7.66 -25.52 -1.10
C GLY A 329 -8.64 -25.72 -2.26
N GLY A 330 -9.72 -24.93 -2.34
CA GLY A 330 -10.68 -25.00 -3.43
C GLY A 330 -10.06 -24.52 -4.75
N GLU A 331 -10.44 -25.14 -5.85
CA GLU A 331 -10.11 -24.68 -7.20
C GLU A 331 -11.36 -24.17 -7.88
N ARG A 332 -11.24 -23.00 -8.53
CA ARG A 332 -12.33 -22.37 -9.26
C ARG A 332 -11.82 -21.88 -10.60
N ASP A 333 -12.29 -22.50 -11.68
CA ASP A 333 -11.85 -22.28 -13.06
C ASP A 333 -12.95 -21.71 -13.98
N ASP A 334 -14.14 -21.43 -13.43
CA ASP A 334 -15.32 -20.93 -14.13
C ASP A 334 -15.40 -19.40 -14.21
N ILE A 335 -14.29 -18.69 -13.97
CA ILE A 335 -14.31 -17.21 -13.93
C ILE A 335 -14.15 -16.64 -15.33
N GLU A 336 -15.22 -16.03 -15.83
CA GLU A 336 -15.22 -15.26 -17.08
C GLU A 336 -15.41 -13.77 -16.75
N LEU A 337 -14.45 -12.93 -17.14
CA LEU A 337 -14.49 -11.49 -16.98
C LEU A 337 -14.56 -10.84 -18.36
N ILE A 338 -15.61 -10.06 -18.61
CA ILE A 338 -15.79 -9.33 -19.88
C ILE A 338 -15.51 -7.87 -19.61
N LEU A 339 -14.45 -7.32 -20.20
CA LEU A 339 -14.10 -5.91 -20.13
C LEU A 339 -14.83 -5.17 -21.25
N PRO A 340 -15.79 -4.30 -20.91
CA PRO A 340 -16.45 -3.49 -21.90
C PRO A 340 -15.49 -2.43 -22.48
N PRO A 341 -15.77 -1.92 -23.69
CA PRO A 341 -15.15 -0.70 -24.19
C PRO A 341 -15.21 0.42 -23.14
N ALA A 342 -14.09 1.12 -22.96
CA ALA A 342 -14.01 2.29 -22.10
C ALA A 342 -15.01 3.36 -22.57
N GLY A 343 -15.96 3.73 -21.71
CA GLY A 343 -16.75 4.95 -21.90
C GLY A 343 -15.97 6.17 -21.43
N ARG A 344 -16.39 7.35 -21.89
CA ARG A 344 -15.78 8.64 -21.55
C ARG A 344 -16.79 9.51 -20.82
N LEU A 345 -16.45 9.93 -19.60
CA LEU A 345 -17.22 10.92 -18.87
C LEU A 345 -16.57 12.29 -19.04
N VAL A 346 -17.31 13.20 -19.65
CA VAL A 346 -16.94 14.62 -19.72
C VAL A 346 -17.89 15.37 -18.81
N GLY A 347 -17.41 16.40 -18.12
CA GLY A 347 -18.33 17.22 -17.33
C GLY A 347 -17.83 18.60 -17.03
N ARG A 348 -18.72 19.38 -16.42
CA ARG A 348 -18.49 20.77 -16.06
C ARG A 348 -18.89 21.03 -14.61
N VAL A 349 -17.99 21.66 -13.88
CA VAL A 349 -18.24 22.21 -12.55
C VAL A 349 -18.53 23.69 -12.71
N LEU A 350 -19.77 24.08 -12.42
CA LEU A 350 -20.29 25.42 -12.62
C LEU A 350 -20.70 26.05 -11.29
N ASP A 351 -20.59 27.37 -11.17
CA ASP A 351 -21.29 28.12 -10.12
C ASP A 351 -22.78 28.34 -10.48
N ASP A 352 -23.53 28.94 -9.56
CA ASP A 352 -24.94 29.32 -9.73
C ASP A 352 -25.20 30.33 -10.87
N ARG A 353 -24.14 30.99 -11.37
CA ARG A 353 -24.16 31.91 -12.52
C ARG A 353 -23.68 31.25 -13.81
N GLY A 354 -23.42 29.95 -13.81
CA GLY A 354 -22.95 29.18 -14.96
C GLY A 354 -21.47 29.40 -15.32
N ARG A 355 -20.66 29.97 -14.42
CA ARG A 355 -19.21 30.11 -14.63
C ARG A 355 -18.49 28.85 -14.19
N GLY A 356 -17.52 28.42 -14.99
CA GLY A 356 -16.67 27.29 -14.65
C GLY A 356 -15.76 27.55 -13.45
N LEU A 357 -15.59 26.55 -12.59
CA LEU A 357 -14.76 26.63 -11.40
C LEU A 357 -13.50 25.76 -11.54
N ASP A 358 -12.33 26.37 -11.35
CA ASP A 358 -11.01 25.75 -11.47
C ASP A 358 -10.59 25.00 -10.19
N GLY A 359 -9.84 23.91 -10.35
CA GLY A 359 -9.19 23.21 -9.25
C GLY A 359 -10.15 22.51 -8.28
N ILE A 360 -11.39 22.24 -8.68
CA ILE A 360 -12.36 21.50 -7.86
C ILE A 360 -12.08 20.01 -8.00
N LEU A 361 -11.90 19.32 -6.88
CA LEU A 361 -11.76 17.87 -6.84
C LEU A 361 -13.10 17.23 -7.25
N VAL A 362 -13.08 16.41 -8.29
CA VAL A 362 -14.22 15.62 -8.74
C VAL A 362 -13.95 14.15 -8.43
N GLU A 363 -14.75 13.57 -7.55
CA GLU A 363 -14.74 12.15 -7.21
C GLU A 363 -15.84 11.42 -7.99
N VAL A 364 -15.49 10.35 -8.68
CA VAL A 364 -16.40 9.46 -9.41
C VAL A 364 -16.42 8.10 -8.72
N ARG A 365 -17.62 7.67 -8.32
CA ARG A 365 -17.87 6.35 -7.71
C ARG A 365 -18.84 5.55 -8.58
N SER A 366 -18.64 4.25 -8.67
CA SER A 366 -19.59 3.31 -9.30
C SER A 366 -19.43 1.95 -8.64
N ASP A 367 -20.47 1.12 -8.73
CA ASP A 367 -20.39 -0.29 -8.32
C ASP A 367 -19.44 -1.09 -9.23
N ALA A 368 -19.27 -0.66 -10.48
CA ALA A 368 -18.30 -1.25 -11.42
C ALA A 368 -16.86 -0.82 -11.13
N LEU A 369 -16.65 0.22 -10.31
CA LEU A 369 -15.33 0.71 -9.93
C LEU A 369 -14.97 0.21 -8.52
N PRO A 370 -13.84 -0.49 -8.36
CA PRO A 370 -13.41 -1.00 -7.05
C PRO A 370 -13.04 0.14 -6.08
N HIS A 371 -12.58 1.27 -6.62
CA HIS A 371 -12.14 2.44 -5.87
C HIS A 371 -12.69 3.71 -6.53
N PRO A 372 -12.99 4.77 -5.74
CA PRO A 372 -13.31 6.06 -6.29
C PRO A 372 -12.17 6.56 -7.18
N ARG A 373 -12.53 7.14 -8.32
CA ARG A 373 -11.57 7.84 -9.18
C ARG A 373 -11.66 9.32 -8.93
N VAL A 374 -10.53 10.00 -8.99
CA VAL A 374 -10.45 11.44 -8.76
C VAL A 374 -9.84 12.15 -9.96
N THR A 375 -10.36 13.35 -10.24
CA THR A 375 -9.80 14.30 -11.21
C THR A 375 -10.02 15.72 -10.69
N PHE A 376 -9.42 16.71 -11.34
CA PHE A 376 -9.62 18.12 -11.02
C PHE A 376 -10.25 18.85 -12.21
N SER A 377 -11.12 19.81 -11.95
CA SER A 377 -11.65 20.68 -12.99
C SER A 377 -10.60 21.68 -13.49
N ASP A 378 -10.64 22.00 -14.78
CA ASP A 378 -9.80 23.02 -15.44
C ASP A 378 -10.31 24.45 -15.18
N ALA A 379 -9.59 25.46 -15.69
CA ALA A 379 -9.94 26.88 -15.57
C ALA A 379 -11.32 27.27 -16.16
N ARG A 380 -11.92 26.40 -16.99
CA ARG A 380 -13.27 26.55 -17.53
C ARG A 380 -14.28 25.64 -16.83
N GLY A 381 -13.91 25.03 -15.71
CA GLY A 381 -14.70 24.08 -14.95
C GLY A 381 -14.79 22.69 -15.57
N ARG A 382 -14.09 22.39 -16.67
CA ARG A 382 -14.24 21.12 -17.38
C ARG A 382 -13.38 20.04 -16.75
N PHE A 383 -13.88 18.83 -16.73
CA PHE A 383 -13.12 17.64 -16.38
C PHE A 383 -13.43 16.52 -17.36
N GLU A 384 -12.48 15.60 -17.49
CA GLU A 384 -12.61 14.41 -18.32
C GLU A 384 -12.10 13.19 -17.56
N LEU A 385 -12.75 12.06 -17.79
CA LEU A 385 -12.39 10.80 -17.18
C LEU A 385 -12.69 9.65 -18.16
N ASP A 386 -11.64 9.03 -18.67
CA ASP A 386 -11.73 7.87 -19.56
C ASP A 386 -11.83 6.56 -18.78
N GLY A 387 -12.42 5.51 -19.35
CA GLY A 387 -12.43 4.17 -18.76
C GLY A 387 -13.48 4.00 -17.66
N VAL A 388 -14.64 4.63 -17.83
CA VAL A 388 -15.79 4.47 -16.93
C VAL A 388 -17.03 4.04 -17.70
N VAL A 389 -17.83 3.17 -17.08
CA VAL A 389 -19.10 2.69 -17.64
C VAL A 389 -20.08 2.44 -16.51
N GLY A 390 -21.36 2.40 -16.85
CA GLY A 390 -22.45 2.09 -15.93
C GLY A 390 -22.93 3.30 -15.15
N GLU A 391 -23.67 3.05 -14.07
CA GLU A 391 -24.15 4.10 -13.20
C GLU A 391 -23.02 4.65 -12.32
N LEU A 392 -22.81 5.96 -12.43
CA LEU A 392 -21.77 6.71 -11.76
C LEU A 392 -22.41 7.76 -10.86
N THR A 393 -21.88 7.87 -9.64
CA THR A 393 -22.10 9.02 -8.78
C THR A 393 -20.88 9.93 -8.89
N VAL A 394 -21.09 11.12 -9.43
CA VAL A 394 -20.06 12.14 -9.63
C VAL A 394 -20.25 13.21 -8.55
N THR A 395 -19.23 13.46 -7.74
CA THR A 395 -19.28 14.42 -6.64
C THR A 395 -18.16 15.45 -6.77
N ALA A 396 -18.50 16.72 -6.93
CA ALA A 396 -17.57 17.84 -6.84
C ALA A 396 -17.41 18.24 -5.36
N LEU A 397 -16.16 18.24 -4.89
CA LEU A 397 -15.75 18.47 -3.50
C LEU A 397 -14.94 19.79 -3.41
N PRO A 398 -15.62 20.95 -3.36
CA PRO A 398 -14.95 22.24 -3.17
C PRO A 398 -14.42 22.38 -1.73
N HIS A 399 -13.32 23.10 -1.57
CA HIS A 399 -12.80 23.43 -0.23
C HIS A 399 -13.74 24.39 0.50
N GLY A 400 -14.19 23.98 1.69
CA GLY A 400 -14.97 24.84 2.59
C GLY A 400 -16.41 25.13 2.18
N ARG A 401 -16.94 24.48 1.14
CA ARG A 401 -18.32 24.63 0.65
C ARG A 401 -19.06 23.29 0.60
N PRO A 402 -20.40 23.28 0.51
CA PRO A 402 -21.15 22.07 0.23
C PRO A 402 -20.71 21.41 -1.08
N ALA A 403 -20.69 20.09 -1.09
CA ALA A 403 -20.39 19.32 -2.29
C ALA A 403 -21.60 19.32 -3.23
N ALA A 404 -21.35 19.28 -4.53
CA ALA A 404 -22.38 19.05 -5.54
C ALA A 404 -22.28 17.61 -6.05
N ARG A 405 -23.40 16.93 -6.19
CA ARG A 405 -23.47 15.54 -6.64
C ARG A 405 -24.47 15.37 -7.77
N ALA A 406 -24.05 14.68 -8.82
CA ALA A 406 -24.90 14.23 -9.92
C ALA A 406 -24.80 12.71 -10.10
N ARG A 407 -25.84 12.13 -10.69
CA ARG A 407 -25.82 10.77 -11.21
C ARG A 407 -25.69 10.83 -12.72
N ALA A 408 -24.83 9.99 -13.28
CA ALA A 408 -24.66 9.85 -14.72
C ALA A 408 -24.64 8.36 -15.06
N GLU A 409 -25.22 8.00 -16.20
CA GLU A 409 -25.13 6.65 -16.76
C GLU A 409 -24.24 6.74 -18.00
N VAL A 410 -23.07 6.10 -17.95
CA VAL A 410 -22.13 6.08 -19.08
C VAL A 410 -22.29 4.76 -19.83
N ILE A 411 -22.76 4.85 -21.06
CA ILE A 411 -22.86 3.72 -21.97
C ILE A 411 -21.45 3.35 -22.47
N SER A 412 -21.16 2.04 -22.57
CA SER A 412 -19.86 1.55 -23.01
C SER A 412 -19.51 2.06 -24.40
N GLY A 413 -18.31 2.66 -24.53
CA GLY A 413 -17.81 3.22 -25.79
C GLY A 413 -18.42 4.56 -26.20
N GLU A 414 -19.35 5.12 -25.39
CA GLU A 414 -19.94 6.43 -25.64
C GLU A 414 -19.33 7.50 -24.73
N GLU A 415 -19.51 8.75 -25.16
CA GLU A 415 -19.22 9.93 -24.36
C GLU A 415 -20.50 10.45 -23.70
N THR A 416 -20.46 10.67 -22.39
CA THR A 416 -21.58 11.24 -21.63
C THR A 416 -21.14 12.53 -20.98
N GLU A 417 -21.96 13.58 -21.12
CA GLU A 417 -21.73 14.88 -20.47
C GLU A 417 -22.52 14.97 -19.15
N VAL A 418 -21.87 15.48 -18.09
CA VAL A 418 -22.52 15.74 -16.79
C VAL A 418 -22.22 17.15 -16.29
N GLU A 419 -23.22 17.81 -15.73
CA GLU A 419 -23.08 19.12 -15.12
C GLU A 419 -23.20 19.03 -13.59
N LEU A 420 -22.26 19.67 -12.89
CA LEU A 420 -22.23 19.78 -11.43
C LEU A 420 -22.35 21.25 -11.07
N ALA A 421 -23.52 21.65 -10.59
CA ALA A 421 -23.78 23.01 -10.15
C ALA A 421 -23.47 23.15 -8.65
N LEU A 422 -22.52 24.02 -8.31
CA LEU A 422 -22.17 24.35 -6.93
C LEU A 422 -23.05 25.51 -6.44
N GLU A 423 -23.76 25.28 -5.32
CA GLU A 423 -24.56 26.33 -4.67
C GLU A 423 -23.63 27.39 -4.04
N GLU A 424 -23.74 28.65 -4.49
CA GLU A 424 -23.10 29.80 -3.80
C GLU A 424 -23.93 30.32 -2.63
N ALA A 425 -25.25 30.14 -2.68
CA ALA A 425 -26.15 30.58 -1.62
C ALA A 425 -26.02 29.68 -0.39
N LEU A 426 -25.15 30.08 0.53
CA LEU A 426 -24.95 29.38 1.80
C LEU A 426 -25.89 29.92 2.86
N HIS A 427 -26.55 29.01 3.56
CA HIS A 427 -27.42 29.33 4.68
C HIS A 427 -26.68 29.19 6.01
N THR A 428 -27.17 29.93 7.01
CA THR A 428 -26.70 29.83 8.39
C THR A 428 -27.82 29.27 9.23
N LEU A 429 -27.54 28.19 9.97
CA LEU A 429 -28.46 27.68 10.98
C LEU A 429 -28.00 28.21 12.35
N ALA A 430 -28.80 29.08 12.96
CA ALA A 430 -28.59 29.54 14.31
C ALA A 430 -29.69 29.01 15.24
N GLY A 431 -29.35 28.79 16.51
CA GLY A 431 -30.32 28.31 17.48
C GLY A 431 -29.77 28.28 18.90
N ARG A 432 -30.60 27.77 19.81
CA ARG A 432 -30.24 27.61 21.22
C ARG A 432 -30.67 26.25 21.74
N ALA A 433 -29.74 25.52 22.35
CA ALA A 433 -29.99 24.27 23.05
C ALA A 433 -30.43 24.56 24.48
N VAL A 434 -31.60 24.07 24.86
CA VAL A 434 -32.19 24.22 26.20
C VAL A 434 -32.73 22.89 26.71
N ASP A 435 -32.82 22.73 28.03
CA ASP A 435 -33.51 21.60 28.66
C ASP A 435 -35.04 21.79 28.71
N ALA A 436 -35.76 20.82 29.29
CA ALA A 436 -37.21 20.90 29.45
C ALA A 436 -37.68 22.07 30.36
N GLY A 437 -36.79 22.60 31.21
CA GLY A 437 -37.03 23.78 32.03
C GLY A 437 -36.67 25.10 31.35
N GLY A 438 -36.15 25.06 30.12
CA GLY A 438 -35.69 26.24 29.37
C GLY A 438 -34.29 26.73 29.77
N PHE A 439 -33.54 25.97 30.57
CA PHE A 439 -32.17 26.33 30.93
C PHE A 439 -31.23 26.00 29.77
N PRO A 440 -30.27 26.89 29.45
CA PRO A 440 -29.32 26.64 28.37
C PRO A 440 -28.40 25.46 28.68
N LEU A 441 -28.16 24.62 27.66
CA LEU A 441 -27.26 23.48 27.75
C LEU A 441 -25.97 23.78 26.98
N ALA A 442 -24.86 23.82 27.71
CA ALA A 442 -23.51 24.00 27.15
C ALA A 442 -22.91 22.67 26.69
N GLY A 443 -22.10 22.71 25.63
CA GLY A 443 -21.36 21.55 25.13
C GLY A 443 -22.21 20.47 24.44
N VAL A 444 -23.43 20.80 24.03
CA VAL A 444 -24.30 19.88 23.30
C VAL A 444 -23.71 19.64 21.92
N GLN A 445 -23.41 18.39 21.59
CA GLN A 445 -22.92 18.01 20.29
C GLN A 445 -24.07 18.02 19.28
N LEU A 446 -24.01 18.95 18.33
CA LEU A 446 -25.00 19.16 17.29
C LEU A 446 -24.42 18.65 15.97
N THR A 447 -25.12 17.75 15.30
CA THR A 447 -24.76 17.26 13.97
C THR A 447 -25.84 17.64 12.98
N VAL A 448 -25.49 18.47 12.00
CA VAL A 448 -26.37 18.88 10.91
C VAL A 448 -26.02 18.11 9.66
N SER A 449 -27.00 17.43 9.07
CA SER A 449 -26.87 16.68 7.82
C SER A 449 -27.87 17.19 6.79
N SER A 450 -27.41 17.45 5.57
CA SER A 450 -28.29 17.73 4.43
C SER A 450 -29.08 16.48 4.07
N LEU A 451 -30.39 16.62 3.89
CA LEU A 451 -31.27 15.55 3.39
C LEU A 451 -31.36 15.55 1.86
N ARG A 452 -30.69 16.51 1.19
CA ARG A 452 -30.60 16.62 -0.26
C ARG A 452 -29.54 15.68 -0.83
N ALA A 453 -29.93 14.86 -1.79
CA ALA A 453 -29.04 13.87 -2.42
C ALA A 453 -27.98 14.53 -3.33
N ASP A 454 -28.34 15.66 -3.95
CA ASP A 454 -27.53 16.47 -4.86
C ASP A 454 -26.58 17.43 -4.14
N ALA A 455 -26.84 17.76 -2.86
CA ALA A 455 -25.98 18.60 -2.03
C ALA A 455 -25.64 17.92 -0.69
N PRO A 456 -24.89 16.80 -0.71
CA PRO A 456 -24.52 16.08 0.51
C PRO A 456 -23.61 16.95 1.38
N HIS A 457 -24.03 17.16 2.63
CA HIS A 457 -23.26 17.96 3.58
C HIS A 457 -23.48 17.43 5.00
N ARG A 458 -22.41 17.35 5.80
CA ARG A 458 -22.49 16.98 7.21
C ARG A 458 -21.48 17.77 8.02
N ARG A 459 -21.96 18.41 9.08
CA ARG A 459 -21.15 19.22 10.00
C ARG A 459 -21.50 18.88 11.44
N THR A 460 -20.50 18.89 12.31
CA THR A 460 -20.68 18.75 13.75
C THR A 460 -20.11 19.97 14.44
N LEU A 461 -20.84 20.49 15.43
CA LEU A 461 -20.45 21.59 16.29
C LEU A 461 -20.92 21.34 17.73
N TRP A 462 -20.49 22.19 18.65
CA TRP A 462 -20.92 22.17 20.05
C TRP A 462 -21.62 23.48 20.39
N SER A 463 -22.65 23.42 21.25
CA SER A 463 -23.26 24.64 21.81
C SER A 463 -22.29 25.35 22.75
N GLY A 464 -22.32 26.69 22.75
CA GLY A 464 -21.57 27.52 23.68
C GLY A 464 -22.10 27.46 25.10
N ASP A 465 -21.43 28.16 26.03
CA ASP A 465 -21.77 28.15 27.46
C ASP A 465 -23.20 28.67 27.76
N ASP A 466 -23.74 29.50 26.88
CA ASP A 466 -25.10 30.04 26.95
C ASP A 466 -26.13 29.20 26.16
N GLY A 467 -25.72 28.04 25.68
CA GLY A 467 -26.49 27.10 24.86
C GLY A 467 -26.65 27.53 23.41
N THR A 468 -26.10 28.67 22.99
CA THR A 468 -26.25 29.14 21.60
C THR A 468 -25.35 28.37 20.65
N PHE A 469 -25.78 28.27 19.40
CA PHE A 469 -24.99 27.71 18.32
C PHE A 469 -25.30 28.44 17.00
N SER A 470 -24.30 28.55 16.14
CA SER A 470 -24.43 29.11 14.80
C SER A 470 -23.55 28.32 13.85
N LEU A 471 -24.15 27.83 12.78
CA LEU A 471 -23.50 27.02 11.76
C LEU A 471 -23.71 27.67 10.38
N PRO A 472 -22.75 28.48 9.93
CA PRO A 472 -22.77 29.01 8.57
C PRO A 472 -22.30 27.95 7.56
N GLY A 473 -22.57 28.19 6.28
CA GLY A 473 -22.01 27.38 5.19
C GLY A 473 -22.83 26.15 4.83
N LEU A 474 -24.12 26.13 5.16
CA LEU A 474 -25.02 25.02 4.84
C LEU A 474 -25.62 25.17 3.43
N PRO A 475 -25.84 24.07 2.69
CA PRO A 475 -26.62 24.11 1.45
C PRO A 475 -28.09 24.44 1.76
N ALA A 476 -28.91 24.71 0.76
CA ALA A 476 -30.34 24.93 1.00
C ALA A 476 -31.01 23.72 1.70
N PRO A 477 -32.00 23.96 2.59
CA PRO A 477 -32.74 22.89 3.28
C PRO A 477 -33.44 21.95 2.28
N PRO A 478 -33.87 20.74 2.69
CA PRO A 478 -34.02 20.28 4.08
C PRO A 478 -32.75 19.77 4.78
N TRP A 479 -32.66 20.03 6.09
CA TRP A 479 -31.61 19.53 6.98
C TRP A 479 -32.17 18.64 8.09
N ARG A 480 -31.34 17.74 8.61
CA ARG A 480 -31.56 17.02 9.86
C ARG A 480 -30.54 17.48 10.89
N LEU A 481 -31.03 17.98 12.02
CA LEU A 481 -30.24 18.31 13.19
C LEU A 481 -30.39 17.20 14.23
N GLU A 482 -29.29 16.59 14.62
CA GLU A 482 -29.22 15.64 15.74
C GLU A 482 -28.42 16.27 16.88
N ALA A 483 -28.99 16.29 18.09
CA ALA A 483 -28.35 16.81 19.28
C ALA A 483 -28.08 15.67 20.28
N LEU A 484 -26.84 15.59 20.77
CA LEU A 484 -26.40 14.61 21.74
C LEU A 484 -25.74 15.32 22.93
N GLN A 485 -26.20 14.99 24.14
CA GLN A 485 -25.61 15.43 25.40
C GLN A 485 -25.61 14.26 26.38
N PRO A 486 -24.48 13.93 27.03
CA PRO A 486 -24.45 12.93 28.08
C PRO A 486 -25.48 13.23 29.18
N GLY A 487 -26.28 12.23 29.56
CA GLY A 487 -27.34 12.39 30.56
C GLY A 487 -28.69 12.87 30.02
N PHE A 488 -28.81 13.18 28.72
CA PHE A 488 -30.07 13.54 28.06
C PHE A 488 -30.41 12.53 26.96
N ALA A 489 -31.70 12.41 26.64
CA ALA A 489 -32.13 11.64 25.47
C ALA A 489 -31.69 12.36 24.18
N PRO A 490 -31.22 11.63 23.14
CA PRO A 490 -30.88 12.24 21.85
C PRO A 490 -32.09 12.95 21.24
N ALA A 491 -31.91 14.18 20.79
CA ALA A 491 -32.94 14.94 20.10
C ALA A 491 -32.68 14.95 18.58
N ARG A 492 -33.75 14.88 17.79
CA ARG A 492 -33.69 14.94 16.33
C ARG A 492 -34.75 15.91 15.82
N LEU A 493 -34.35 16.78 14.90
CA LEU A 493 -35.22 17.77 14.27
C LEU A 493 -34.93 17.84 12.78
N ASP A 494 -35.97 17.66 11.95
CA ASP A 494 -35.90 17.85 10.50
C ASP A 494 -36.42 19.26 10.17
N LEU A 495 -35.59 20.07 9.52
CA LEU A 495 -35.83 21.47 9.18
C LEU A 495 -36.02 21.59 7.67
N PHE A 496 -37.20 22.03 7.23
CA PHE A 496 -37.58 22.11 5.81
C PHE A 496 -37.51 23.52 5.23
N GLU A 497 -37.39 24.53 6.07
CA GLU A 497 -37.26 25.94 5.70
C GLU A 497 -36.03 26.53 6.41
N PRO A 498 -35.37 27.56 5.84
CA PRO A 498 -34.33 28.27 6.56
C PRO A 498 -34.96 28.89 7.81
N ALA A 499 -34.47 28.53 8.99
CA ALA A 499 -34.89 29.16 10.23
C ALA A 499 -34.31 30.58 10.24
N ASP A 500 -35.18 31.59 10.14
CA ASP A 500 -34.83 33.01 10.31
C ASP A 500 -34.36 33.33 11.74
#